data_AF-A0A3C2CGZ5-F1
#
_entry.id   AF-A0A3C2CGZ5-F1
#
_cell.length_a   1.000
_cell.length_b   1.000
_cell.length_c   1.000
_cell.angle_alpha   90.00
_cell.angle_beta   90.00
_cell.angle_gamma   90.00
#
_symmetry.space_group_name_H-M   'P 1'
#
loop_
_entity.id
_entity.type
_entity.pdbx_description
1 polymer ?
#
loop_
_entity_poly.entity_id
_entity_poly.type
_entity_poly.pdbx_seq_one_letter_code
_entity_poly.pdbx_strand_id
1 'polypeptide(L)' 'MLVQEILAIDIGATKLAVARVTSDGVIEKQSSTPTEADNGEE' A
#
# COMPACT_ATOMS: atom_id res chain seq x y z
N MET A 1 4.89 -18.76 18.12
CA MET A 1 5.79 -17.70 17.61
C MET A 1 4.88 -16.65 16.99
N LEU A 2 4.80 -15.44 17.55
CA LEU A 2 3.99 -14.37 16.95
C LEU A 2 4.69 -13.95 15.66
N VAL A 3 4.08 -14.25 14.50
CA VAL A 3 4.58 -13.77 13.21
C VAL A 3 4.36 -12.26 13.19
N GLN A 4 5.45 -11.48 13.19
CA GLN A 4 5.35 -10.04 13.01
C GLN A 4 5.18 -9.75 11.52
N GLU A 5 3.97 -9.37 11.14
CA GLU A 5 3.67 -8.82 9.82
C GLU A 5 3.97 -7.31 9.82
N ILE A 6 4.61 -6.82 8.78
CA ILE A 6 4.89 -5.41 8.52
C ILE A 6 3.83 -4.90 7.54
N LEU A 7 3.17 -3.78 7.85
CA LEU A 7 2.34 -3.07 6.89
C LEU A 7 3.18 -2.02 6.18
N ALA A 8 3.50 -2.26 4.91
CA ALA A 8 4.16 -1.30 4.04
C ALA A 8 3.12 -0.44 3.31
N ILE A 9 3.31 0.87 3.31
CA ILE A 9 2.44 1.85 2.65
C ILE A 9 3.29 2.71 1.72
N ASP A 10 2.92 2.76 0.45
CA ASP A 10 3.51 3.62 -0.56
C ASP A 10 2.47 4.62 -1.06
N ILE A 11 2.76 5.90 -0.91
CA ILE A 11 1.88 7.01 -1.28
C ILE A 11 2.50 7.69 -2.51
N GLY A 12 2.09 7.23 -3.68
CA GLY A 12 2.50 7.80 -4.96
C GLY A 12 1.58 8.94 -5.42
N ALA A 13 2.08 9.76 -6.33
CA ALA A 13 1.31 10.87 -6.92
C ALA A 13 0.01 10.42 -7.61
N THR A 14 -0.06 9.18 -8.09
CA THR A 14 -1.19 8.66 -8.87
C THR A 14 -1.86 7.43 -8.25
N LYS A 15 -1.26 6.83 -7.21
CA LYS A 15 -1.76 5.61 -6.57
C LYS A 15 -1.34 5.54 -5.10
N LEU A 16 -2.25 5.07 -4.25
CA LEU A 16 -1.96 4.57 -2.92
C LEU A 16 -1.80 3.04 -2.98
N ALA A 17 -0.66 2.52 -2.54
CA ALA A 17 -0.41 1.09 -2.45
C ALA A 17 -0.14 0.66 -1.02
N VAL A 18 -0.60 -0.53 -0.67
CA VAL A 18 -0.39 -1.15 0.63
C VAL A 18 0.00 -2.62 0.46
N ALA A 19 0.94 -3.09 1.27
CA ALA A 19 1.38 -4.46 1.26
C ALA A 19 1.55 -5.00 2.68
N ARG A 20 1.17 -6.26 2.89
CA ARG A 20 1.61 -7.05 4.05
C ARG A 20 2.91 -7.73 3.68
N VAL A 21 3.92 -7.49 4.49
CA VAL A 21 5.27 -7.96 4.27
C VAL A 21 5.71 -8.77 5.48
N THR A 22 6.29 -9.93 5.25
CA THR A 22 6.93 -10.71 6.30
C THR A 22 8.17 -9.99 6.85
N SER A 23 8.66 -10.43 8.00
CA SER A 23 9.90 -9.90 8.60
C SER A 23 11.15 -10.07 7.74
N ASP A 24 11.17 -11.05 6.83
CA ASP A 24 12.24 -11.29 5.86
C ASP A 24 12.04 -10.55 4.52
N GLY A 25 10.99 -9.73 4.41
CA GLY A 25 10.77 -8.85 3.26
C GLY A 25 9.94 -9.47 2.13
N VAL A 26 9.28 -10.62 2.36
CA VAL A 26 8.40 -11.26 1.37
C VAL A 26 7.02 -10.60 1.39
N ILE A 27 6.51 -10.22 0.23
CA ILE A 27 5.15 -9.66 0.09
C ILE A 27 4.14 -10.81 0.07
N GLU A 28 3.28 -10.89 1.08
CA GLU A 28 2.23 -11.91 1.15
C GLU A 28 0.92 -11.44 0.51
N LYS A 29 0.62 -10.14 0.64
CA LYS A 29 -0.59 -9.54 0.09
C LYS A 29 -0.35 -8.10 -0.27
N GLN A 30 -0.92 -7.66 -1.39
CA GLN A 30 -0.86 -6.28 -1.84
C GLN A 30 -2.22 -5.80 -2.33
N SER A 31 -2.44 -4.49 -2.23
CA SER A 31 -3.57 -3.79 -2.81
C SER A 31 -3.13 -2.40 -3.26
N SER A 32 -3.77 -1.87 -4.30
CA SER A 32 -3.51 -0.53 -4.77
C SER A 32 -4.80 0.13 -5.25
N THR A 33 -4.95 1.41 -4.96
CA THR A 33 -6.06 2.23 -5.42
C THR A 33 -5.50 3.45 -6.15
N PRO A 34 -5.96 3.75 -7.38
CA PRO A 34 -5.65 5.01 -8.03
C PRO A 34 -6.03 6.18 -7.15
N THR A 35 -5.15 7.16 -7.05
CA THR A 35 -5.46 8.44 -6.45
C THR A 35 -5.99 9.33 -7.57
N GLU A 36 -7.28 9.63 -7.53
CA GLU A 36 -7.84 10.69 -8.38
C GLU A 36 -7.59 12.02 -7.68
N ALA A 37 -6.91 12.92 -8.36
CA ALA A 37 -6.87 14.32 -7.97
C ALA A 37 -8.15 14.96 -8.53
N ASP A 38 -9.18 15.04 -7.70
CA ASP A 38 -10.35 15.86 -8.00
C ASP A 38 -10.04 17.30 -7.57
N ASN A 39 -9.83 18.16 -8.55
CA ASN A 39 -9.66 19.60 -8.35
C ASN A 39 -11.01 20.33 -8.19
N GLY A 40 -12.14 19.61 -8.22
CA GLY A 40 -13.48 20.15 -8.06
C GLY A 40 -13.97 20.99 -9.24
N GLU A 41 -13.32 20.89 -10.41
CA GLU A 41 -13.79 21.50 -11.65
C GLU A 41 -14.62 20.47 -12.45
N GLU A 42 -15.94 20.66 -12.48
CA GLU A 42 -16.87 19.97 -13.40
C GLU A 42 -16.61 20.32 -14.87
#